data_AF-A0A1G3V835-F1
#
_entry.id   AF-A0A1G3V835-F1
#
_cell.length_a   1.000
_cell.length_b   1.000
_cell.length_c   1.000
_cell.angle_alpha   90.00
_cell.angle_beta   90.00
_cell.angle_gamma   90.00
#
_symmetry.space_group_name_H-M   'P 1'
#
loop_
_entity.id
_entity.type
_entity.pdbx_description
1 polymer ?
#
loop_
_entity_poly.entity_id
_entity_poly.type
_entity_poly.pdbx_seq_one_letter_code
_entity_poly.pdbx_strand_id
1 'polypeptide(L)'
;MDIPEISTNSLTEIEQSLPDYNPSDKQQFFLQSIARKSKYPGDSVSLLPEFDYPLAWASASEELLFYIRYLIERGLLARTDDEETQAFGDMSVSVEVAADGWEYLDQHEQRAVELSQAFVAMSFSESMKMVWEKAIKPAINEAGYKAYRVDAELHIDRIDAKIIAEIKKSLFVVADVTEQKRGVYFEAGYAIGIGLPVIWCVRKDDLTNVHFDTRQYNHVVWESTQELKETLYDVICAVIGRKHKI
;
A
#
# COMPACT_ATOMS: atom_id res chain seq x y z
N MET A 1 -25.12 8.49 -10.72
CA MET A 1 -23.90 8.99 -10.05
C MET A 1 -23.80 10.44 -10.41
N ASP A 2 -24.05 11.32 -9.44
CA ASP A 2 -23.90 12.75 -9.64
C ASP A 2 -22.43 13.08 -9.84
N ILE A 3 -22.16 13.89 -10.86
CA ILE A 3 -20.83 14.40 -11.16
C ILE A 3 -20.55 15.48 -10.10
N PRO A 4 -19.47 15.37 -9.30
CA PRO A 4 -19.20 16.35 -8.27
C PRO A 4 -18.98 17.73 -8.92
N GLU A 5 -19.81 18.69 -8.53
CA GLU A 5 -19.78 20.07 -9.02
C GLU A 5 -18.78 20.87 -8.19
N ILE A 6 -17.69 21.35 -8.81
CA ILE A 6 -16.69 22.18 -8.13
C ILE A 6 -17.24 23.60 -8.02
N SER A 7 -17.81 23.92 -6.87
CA SER A 7 -18.29 25.25 -6.47
C SER A 7 -17.41 25.88 -5.36
N THR A 8 -17.57 27.18 -5.12
CA THR A 8 -16.88 27.91 -4.04
C THR A 8 -17.16 27.35 -2.64
N ASN A 9 -18.32 26.72 -2.42
CA ASN A 9 -18.67 26.10 -1.15
C ASN A 9 -18.01 24.73 -0.98
N SER A 10 -17.89 23.95 -2.06
CA SER A 10 -17.18 22.66 -2.04
C SER A 10 -15.67 22.80 -1.97
N LEU A 11 -15.10 23.94 -2.38
CA LEU A 11 -13.66 24.20 -2.29
C LEU A 11 -13.16 24.17 -0.83
N THR A 12 -13.88 24.80 0.09
CA THR A 12 -13.50 24.81 1.51
C THR A 12 -13.62 23.43 2.16
N GLU A 13 -14.63 22.64 1.77
CA GLU A 13 -14.77 21.25 2.22
C GLU A 13 -13.67 20.35 1.65
N ILE A 14 -13.30 20.55 0.38
CA ILE A 14 -12.19 19.85 -0.26
C ILE A 14 -10.87 20.19 0.44
N GLU A 15 -10.58 21.47 0.69
CA GLU A 15 -9.37 21.92 1.39
C GLU A 15 -9.23 21.29 2.78
N GLN A 16 -10.33 21.18 3.54
CA GLN A 16 -10.33 20.52 4.86
C GLN A 16 -10.14 19.00 4.77
N SER A 17 -10.45 18.40 3.63
CA SER A 17 -10.28 16.96 3.38
C SER A 17 -8.95 16.60 2.73
N LEU A 18 -8.15 17.60 2.30
CA LEU A 18 -6.88 17.35 1.64
C LEU A 18 -5.89 16.72 2.63
N PRO A 19 -5.25 15.60 2.26
CA PRO A 19 -4.24 14.96 3.09
C PRO A 19 -3.03 15.87 3.29
N ASP A 20 -2.56 15.97 4.54
CA ASP A 20 -1.32 16.67 4.89
C ASP A 20 -0.14 15.71 4.73
N TYR A 21 0.63 15.91 3.66
CA TYR A 21 1.75 15.05 3.31
C TYR A 21 3.05 15.56 3.94
N ASN A 22 3.81 14.64 4.51
CA ASN A 22 5.14 14.98 5.01
C ASN A 22 6.10 15.28 3.84
N PRO A 23 7.25 15.93 4.08
CA PRO A 23 8.17 16.33 3.02
C PRO A 23 8.72 15.17 2.16
N SER A 24 8.82 13.95 2.70
CA SER A 24 9.29 12.78 1.94
C SER A 24 8.23 12.30 0.95
N ASP A 25 6.96 12.30 1.35
CA ASP A 25 5.84 11.93 0.47
C ASP A 25 5.73 12.93 -0.69
N LYS A 26 5.83 14.22 -0.39
CA LYS A 26 5.81 15.30 -1.39
C LYS A 26 6.94 15.16 -2.44
N GLN A 27 8.16 14.83 -2.00
CA GLN A 27 9.28 14.54 -2.90
C GLN A 27 9.00 13.34 -3.81
N GLN A 28 8.41 12.28 -3.27
CA GLN A 28 8.05 11.09 -4.05
C GLN A 28 6.98 11.44 -5.09
N PHE A 29 5.92 12.17 -4.73
CA PHE A 29 4.89 12.59 -5.67
C PHE A 29 5.44 13.49 -6.77
N PHE A 30 6.36 14.38 -6.42
CA PHE A 30 7.02 15.22 -7.40
C PHE A 30 7.82 14.39 -8.40
N LEU A 31 8.68 13.49 -7.92
CA LEU A 31 9.48 12.59 -8.77
C LEU A 31 8.58 11.73 -9.69
N GLN A 32 7.47 11.20 -9.16
CA GLN A 32 6.46 10.49 -9.96
C GLN A 32 5.80 11.37 -11.02
N SER A 33 5.51 12.63 -10.69
CA SER A 33 4.91 13.58 -11.62
C SER A 33 5.85 13.90 -12.78
N ILE A 34 7.16 14.05 -12.52
CA ILE A 34 8.17 14.23 -13.57
C ILE A 34 8.28 12.96 -14.43
N ALA A 35 8.35 11.78 -13.82
CA ALA A 35 8.39 10.52 -14.54
C ALA A 35 7.17 10.34 -15.47
N ARG A 36 5.97 10.72 -15.03
CA ARG A 36 4.74 10.66 -15.85
C ARG A 36 4.70 11.68 -16.99
N LYS A 37 5.30 12.86 -16.79
CA LYS A 37 5.41 13.89 -17.83
C LYS A 37 6.49 13.57 -18.87
N SER A 38 7.48 12.76 -18.50
CA SER A 38 8.54 12.26 -19.36
C SER A 38 7.98 11.23 -20.36
N LYS A 39 8.38 11.30 -21.64
CA LYS A 39 7.92 10.36 -22.69
C LYS A 39 8.69 9.05 -22.68
N TYR A 40 9.94 9.08 -22.27
CA TYR A 40 10.84 7.95 -22.17
C TYR A 40 11.96 8.29 -21.16
N PRO A 41 12.63 7.30 -20.55
CA PRO A 41 13.77 7.57 -19.66
C PRO A 41 14.84 8.43 -20.34
N GLY A 42 15.21 9.56 -19.71
CA GLY A 42 16.10 10.58 -20.27
C GLY A 42 15.40 11.67 -21.11
N ASP A 43 14.06 11.70 -21.15
CA ASP A 43 13.31 12.83 -21.71
C ASP A 43 13.20 13.96 -20.68
N SER A 44 13.66 15.14 -21.08
CA SER A 44 13.72 16.34 -20.26
C SER A 44 12.35 17.00 -20.11
N VAL A 45 11.97 17.31 -18.87
CA VAL A 45 10.73 18.01 -18.51
C VAL A 45 11.07 19.45 -18.09
N SER A 46 10.53 20.41 -18.83
CA SER A 46 10.62 21.83 -18.47
C SER A 46 9.50 22.21 -17.50
N LEU A 47 9.86 22.92 -16.43
CA LEU A 47 8.98 23.34 -15.35
C LEU A 47 9.03 24.85 -15.19
N LEU A 48 7.88 25.46 -14.87
CA LEU A 48 7.79 26.84 -14.42
C LEU A 48 7.41 26.83 -12.93
N PRO A 49 8.36 27.05 -11.99
CA PRO A 49 8.11 26.88 -10.56
C PRO A 49 6.93 27.70 -10.01
N GLU A 50 6.64 28.86 -10.60
CA GLU A 50 5.49 29.70 -10.27
C GLU A 50 4.14 29.00 -10.50
N PHE A 51 4.06 28.06 -11.45
CA PHE A 51 2.81 27.40 -11.85
C PHE A 51 2.82 25.89 -11.59
N ASP A 52 3.99 25.25 -11.60
CA ASP A 52 4.14 23.79 -11.48
C ASP A 52 4.36 23.31 -10.04
N TYR A 53 4.45 24.21 -9.05
CA TYR A 53 4.60 23.81 -7.64
C TYR A 53 3.53 22.81 -7.14
N PRO A 54 2.26 22.81 -7.61
CA PRO A 54 1.29 21.80 -7.20
C PRO A 54 1.66 20.37 -7.60
N LEU A 55 2.54 20.15 -8.59
CA LEU A 55 3.03 18.81 -8.97
C LEU A 55 3.74 18.09 -7.81
N ALA A 56 4.26 18.85 -6.85
CA ALA A 56 4.93 18.35 -5.66
C ALA A 56 4.04 18.36 -4.40
N TRP A 57 2.76 18.73 -4.50
CA TRP A 57 1.96 19.14 -3.33
C TRP A 57 2.66 20.26 -2.51
N ALA A 58 3.47 21.08 -3.18
CA ALA A 58 4.07 22.25 -2.56
C ALA A 58 3.01 23.34 -2.39
N SER A 59 3.25 24.18 -1.39
CA SER A 59 2.41 25.32 -1.01
C SER A 59 2.83 26.60 -1.74
N ALA A 60 4.05 26.61 -2.28
CA ALA A 60 4.64 27.74 -3.01
C ALA A 60 5.79 27.30 -3.93
N SER A 61 6.19 28.20 -4.83
CA SER A 61 7.28 27.98 -5.80
C SER A 61 8.63 27.66 -5.13
N GLU A 62 8.88 28.23 -3.96
CA GLU A 62 10.10 28.08 -3.17
C GLU A 62 10.24 26.67 -2.61
N GLU A 63 9.11 26.06 -2.21
CA GLU A 63 9.06 24.67 -1.74
C GLU A 63 9.35 23.69 -2.89
N LEU A 64 8.80 23.97 -4.09
CA LEU A 64 9.15 23.20 -5.29
C LEU A 64 10.64 23.31 -5.65
N LEU A 65 11.20 24.52 -5.66
CA LEU A 65 12.63 24.73 -5.91
C LEU A 65 13.51 24.02 -4.89
N PHE A 66 13.07 23.95 -3.62
CA PHE A 66 13.72 23.15 -2.59
C PHE A 66 13.72 21.66 -2.96
N TYR A 67 12.57 21.09 -3.36
CA TYR A 67 12.49 19.68 -3.74
C TYR A 67 13.27 19.33 -4.99
N ILE A 68 13.25 20.20 -6.01
CA ILE A 68 14.08 20.03 -7.22
C ILE A 68 15.55 19.92 -6.82
N ARG A 69 16.07 20.89 -6.06
CA ARG A 69 17.47 20.87 -5.60
C ARG A 69 17.77 19.63 -4.77
N TYR A 70 16.90 19.28 -3.83
CA TYR A 70 17.10 18.14 -2.94
C TYR A 70 17.16 16.81 -3.69
N LEU A 71 16.28 16.61 -4.68
CA LEU A 71 16.28 15.40 -5.51
C LEU A 71 17.50 15.34 -6.44
N ILE A 72 17.99 16.49 -6.91
CA ILE A 72 19.25 16.57 -7.66
C ILE A 72 20.45 16.20 -6.77
N GLU A 73 20.52 16.75 -5.55
CA GLU A 73 21.58 16.41 -4.59
C GLU A 73 21.59 14.92 -4.21
N ARG A 74 20.41 14.27 -4.23
CA ARG A 74 20.26 12.82 -4.03
C ARG A 74 20.53 11.99 -5.29
N GLY A 75 20.80 12.60 -6.43
CA GLY A 75 21.01 11.91 -7.71
C GLY A 75 19.73 11.31 -8.32
N LEU A 76 18.54 11.68 -7.83
CA LEU A 76 17.26 11.15 -8.32
C LEU A 76 16.71 11.96 -9.50
N LEU A 77 17.04 13.25 -9.55
CA LEU A 77 16.84 14.10 -10.73
C LEU A 77 18.19 14.57 -11.25
N ALA A 78 18.25 14.85 -12.56
CA ALA A 78 19.36 15.54 -13.17
C ALA A 78 18.85 16.82 -13.84
N ARG A 79 19.67 17.87 -13.79
CA ARG A 79 19.37 19.15 -14.42
C ARG A 79 19.82 19.11 -15.88
N THR A 80 19.00 19.62 -16.80
CA THR A 80 19.22 19.51 -18.25
C THR A 80 19.24 20.86 -18.98
N ASP A 81 19.03 21.97 -18.27
CA ASP A 81 19.20 23.32 -18.80
C ASP A 81 20.67 23.78 -18.70
N ASP A 82 21.13 24.51 -19.71
CA ASP A 82 22.48 25.08 -19.73
C ASP A 82 22.54 26.39 -18.93
N GLU A 83 23.71 26.72 -18.36
CA GLU A 83 23.95 27.97 -17.60
C GLU A 83 23.64 29.24 -18.41
N GLU A 84 23.75 29.20 -19.75
CA GLU A 84 23.41 30.32 -20.64
C GLU A 84 21.90 30.64 -20.68
N THR A 85 21.04 29.64 -20.41
CA THR A 85 19.57 29.79 -20.46
C THR A 85 19.06 30.68 -19.32
N GLN A 86 19.73 30.66 -18.17
CA GLN A 86 19.40 31.52 -17.01
C GLN A 86 19.74 33.00 -17.24
N ALA A 87 20.65 33.30 -18.17
CA ALA A 87 21.11 34.67 -18.41
C ALA A 87 20.04 35.58 -19.05
N PHE A 88 18.97 35.00 -19.61
CA PHE A 88 17.91 35.74 -20.31
C PHE A 88 16.63 35.96 -19.49
N GLY A 89 16.66 35.71 -18.18
CA GLY A 89 15.46 35.84 -17.33
C GLY A 89 14.44 34.72 -17.55
N ASP A 90 14.88 33.59 -18.12
CA ASP A 90 14.07 32.39 -18.15
C ASP A 90 13.97 31.81 -16.74
N MET A 91 12.76 31.85 -16.19
CA MET A 91 12.44 31.32 -14.87
C MET A 91 12.12 29.82 -14.92
N SER A 92 12.22 29.21 -16.10
CA SER A 92 12.02 27.77 -16.28
C SER A 92 13.21 26.97 -15.73
N VAL A 93 12.91 25.76 -15.27
CA VAL A 93 13.91 24.79 -14.82
C VAL A 93 13.65 23.50 -15.57
N SER A 94 14.67 23.01 -16.27
CA SER A 94 14.56 21.73 -16.99
C SER A 94 15.26 20.62 -16.22
N VAL A 95 14.55 19.51 -16.01
CA VAL A 95 15.02 18.34 -15.29
C VAL A 95 14.64 17.06 -16.00
N GLU A 96 15.42 16.01 -15.80
CA GLU A 96 15.09 14.64 -16.16
C GLU A 96 15.16 13.73 -14.94
N VAL A 97 14.46 12.60 -15.00
CA VAL A 97 14.61 11.54 -13.98
C VAL A 97 15.90 10.79 -14.25
N ALA A 98 16.82 10.83 -13.30
CA ALA A 98 18.11 10.15 -13.38
C ALA A 98 17.96 8.64 -13.18
N ALA A 99 19.02 7.87 -13.47
CA ALA A 99 19.02 6.41 -13.32
C ALA A 99 18.62 5.95 -11.90
N ASP A 100 19.21 6.55 -10.87
CA ASP A 100 18.87 6.26 -9.47
C ASP A 100 17.45 6.70 -9.13
N GLY A 101 16.92 7.71 -9.83
CA GLY A 101 15.53 8.16 -9.74
C GLY A 101 14.55 7.08 -10.23
N TRP A 102 14.84 6.46 -11.37
CA TRP A 102 14.03 5.35 -11.88
C TRP A 102 14.12 4.12 -10.97
N GLU A 103 15.32 3.78 -10.48
CA GLU A 103 15.48 2.68 -9.52
C GLU A 103 14.71 2.95 -8.22
N TYR A 104 14.77 4.17 -7.71
CA TYR A 104 14.01 4.59 -6.53
C TYR A 104 12.50 4.45 -6.73
N LEU A 105 11.98 4.87 -7.90
CA LEU A 105 10.57 4.73 -8.24
C LEU A 105 10.15 3.26 -8.32
N ASP A 106 10.94 2.41 -8.97
CA ASP A 106 10.68 0.97 -9.06
C ASP A 106 10.68 0.31 -7.69
N GLN A 107 11.67 0.62 -6.83
CA GLN A 107 11.74 0.11 -5.47
C GLN A 107 10.54 0.58 -4.63
N HIS A 108 10.11 1.83 -4.78
CA HIS A 108 8.96 2.37 -4.07
C HIS A 108 7.63 1.80 -4.60
N GLU A 109 7.50 1.53 -5.90
CA GLU A 109 6.33 0.86 -6.48
C GLU A 109 6.26 -0.60 -6.04
N GLN A 110 7.39 -1.32 -6.07
CA GLN A 110 7.49 -2.67 -5.50
C GLN A 110 7.14 -2.65 -4.02
N ARG A 111 7.65 -1.68 -3.26
CA ARG A 111 7.30 -1.52 -1.84
C ARG A 111 5.83 -1.14 -1.66
N ALA A 112 5.21 -0.34 -2.52
CA ALA A 112 3.78 -0.02 -2.45
C ALA A 112 2.89 -1.22 -2.79
N VAL A 113 3.36 -2.11 -3.66
CA VAL A 113 2.75 -3.41 -3.97
C VAL A 113 2.96 -4.40 -2.82
N GLU A 114 4.14 -4.46 -2.20
CA GLU A 114 4.41 -5.23 -0.98
C GLU A 114 3.56 -4.68 0.20
N LEU A 115 3.49 -3.37 0.38
CA LEU A 115 2.59 -2.62 1.27
C LEU A 115 1.13 -2.65 0.79
N SER A 116 0.73 -3.59 -0.06
CA SER A 116 -0.67 -3.93 -0.29
C SER A 116 -0.98 -5.38 0.09
N GLN A 117 0.03 -6.14 0.51
CA GLN A 117 -0.13 -7.55 0.85
C GLN A 117 -0.88 -7.71 2.17
N ALA A 118 -1.83 -8.63 2.18
CA ALA A 118 -2.42 -9.18 3.39
C ALA A 118 -2.04 -10.66 3.47
N PHE A 119 -1.29 -11.04 4.50
CA PHE A 119 -0.91 -12.42 4.71
C PHE A 119 -2.11 -13.20 5.23
N VAL A 120 -2.30 -14.43 4.74
CA VAL A 120 -3.39 -15.30 5.16
C VAL A 120 -2.82 -16.59 5.74
N ALA A 121 -3.04 -16.76 7.03
CA ALA A 121 -2.73 -17.96 7.79
C ALA A 121 -4.01 -18.80 7.92
N MET A 122 -4.06 -19.98 7.32
CA MET A 122 -5.23 -20.87 7.41
C MET A 122 -4.88 -22.33 7.15
N SER A 123 -5.79 -23.26 7.48
CA SER A 123 -5.62 -24.68 7.13
C SER A 123 -5.61 -24.93 5.61
N PHE A 124 -4.76 -25.88 5.17
CA PHE A 124 -4.68 -26.38 3.79
C PHE A 124 -5.54 -27.61 3.52
N SER A 125 -6.40 -27.99 4.46
CA SER A 125 -7.32 -29.12 4.26
C SER A 125 -8.26 -28.86 3.06
N GLU A 126 -8.72 -29.94 2.42
CA GLU A 126 -9.61 -29.82 1.25
C GLU A 126 -10.93 -29.13 1.62
N SER A 127 -11.41 -29.31 2.86
CA SER A 127 -12.58 -28.61 3.43
C SER A 127 -12.44 -27.09 3.44
N MET A 128 -11.20 -26.57 3.54
CA MET A 128 -10.90 -25.14 3.65
C MET A 128 -10.53 -24.49 2.31
N LYS A 129 -10.38 -25.28 1.25
CA LYS A 129 -10.04 -24.80 -0.10
C LYS A 129 -11.10 -23.85 -0.66
N MET A 130 -12.38 -24.18 -0.49
CA MET A 130 -13.48 -23.30 -0.92
C MET A 130 -13.54 -22.01 -0.11
N VAL A 131 -13.21 -22.07 1.18
CA VAL A 131 -13.15 -20.89 2.06
C VAL A 131 -12.09 -19.90 1.57
N TRP A 132 -10.92 -20.40 1.20
CA TRP A 132 -9.88 -19.60 0.56
C TRP A 132 -10.35 -18.95 -0.74
N GLU A 133 -10.78 -19.75 -1.73
CA GLU A 133 -11.05 -19.27 -3.09
C GLU A 133 -12.33 -18.42 -3.20
N LYS A 134 -13.32 -18.65 -2.34
CA LYS A 134 -14.63 -17.99 -2.43
C LYS A 134 -14.89 -16.93 -1.37
N ALA A 135 -14.17 -16.94 -0.25
CA ALA A 135 -14.38 -15.99 0.84
C ALA A 135 -13.16 -15.11 1.10
N ILE A 136 -12.08 -15.68 1.65
CA ILE A 136 -10.96 -14.90 2.20
C ILE A 136 -10.23 -14.11 1.11
N LYS A 137 -9.80 -14.79 0.03
CA LYS A 137 -9.06 -14.15 -1.06
C LYS A 137 -9.91 -13.08 -1.77
N PRO A 138 -11.19 -13.34 -2.15
CA PRO A 138 -12.06 -12.31 -2.71
C PRO A 138 -12.28 -11.11 -1.79
N ALA A 139 -12.53 -11.31 -0.49
CA ALA A 139 -12.78 -10.22 0.45
C ALA A 139 -11.59 -9.24 0.54
N ILE A 140 -10.38 -9.77 0.70
CA ILE A 140 -9.14 -8.99 0.73
C ILE A 140 -8.93 -8.23 -0.59
N ASN A 141 -9.11 -8.92 -1.73
CA ASN A 141 -8.91 -8.33 -3.05
C ASN A 141 -9.96 -7.25 -3.39
N GLU A 142 -11.17 -7.39 -2.86
CA GLU A 142 -12.25 -6.42 -3.02
C GLU A 142 -12.01 -5.16 -2.15
N ALA A 143 -11.37 -5.32 -1.00
CA ALA A 143 -10.91 -4.21 -0.14
C ALA A 143 -9.72 -3.42 -0.71
N GLY A 144 -9.13 -3.88 -1.83
CA GLY A 144 -8.03 -3.21 -2.53
C GLY A 144 -6.63 -3.70 -2.13
N TYR A 145 -6.55 -4.81 -1.40
CA TYR A 145 -5.30 -5.45 -0.99
C TYR A 145 -5.00 -6.69 -1.83
N LYS A 146 -3.81 -7.25 -1.70
CA LYS A 146 -3.39 -8.48 -2.37
C LYS A 146 -3.33 -9.61 -1.35
N ALA A 147 -4.28 -10.55 -1.43
CA ALA A 147 -4.25 -11.73 -0.58
C ALA A 147 -3.04 -12.62 -0.90
N TYR A 148 -2.27 -12.96 0.11
CA TYR A 148 -1.13 -13.87 -0.02
C TYR A 148 -1.25 -15.02 0.98
N ARG A 149 -1.16 -16.26 0.48
CA ARG A 149 -1.09 -17.48 1.29
C ARG A 149 0.07 -18.30 0.75
N VAL A 150 0.93 -18.83 1.63
CA VAL A 150 2.03 -19.71 1.22
C VAL A 150 1.46 -21.03 0.71
N ASP A 151 1.92 -21.56 -0.42
CA ASP A 151 1.45 -22.86 -0.91
C ASP A 151 2.16 -24.03 -0.21
N ALA A 152 1.42 -25.13 0.00
CA ALA A 152 1.86 -26.31 0.74
C ALA A 152 3.01 -27.11 0.06
N GLU A 153 3.32 -26.87 -1.22
CA GLU A 153 4.28 -27.67 -2.00
C GLU A 153 5.77 -27.26 -1.82
N LEU A 154 6.06 -26.22 -1.03
CA LEU A 154 7.42 -25.76 -0.78
C LEU A 154 8.11 -26.61 0.30
N HIS A 155 9.36 -27.03 0.08
CA HIS A 155 10.10 -27.99 0.91
C HIS A 155 10.42 -27.51 2.35
N ILE A 156 10.35 -28.47 3.27
CA ILE A 156 10.18 -28.38 4.74
C ILE A 156 11.18 -27.48 5.51
N ASP A 157 12.41 -27.26 5.04
CA ASP A 157 13.41 -26.50 5.81
C ASP A 157 13.45 -24.99 5.51
N ARG A 158 12.73 -24.51 4.47
CA ARG A 158 12.72 -23.09 4.07
C ARG A 158 11.36 -22.41 4.20
N ILE A 159 10.33 -23.14 4.62
CA ILE A 159 8.95 -22.63 4.73
C ILE A 159 8.88 -21.55 5.81
N ASP A 160 9.43 -21.80 7.00
CA ASP A 160 9.30 -20.89 8.15
C ASP A 160 9.94 -19.52 7.90
N ALA A 161 11.15 -19.51 7.33
CA ALA A 161 11.83 -18.27 6.97
C ALA A 161 11.04 -17.48 5.91
N LYS A 162 10.44 -18.17 4.94
CA LYS A 162 9.58 -17.56 3.92
C LYS A 162 8.30 -17.00 4.55
N ILE A 163 7.61 -17.77 5.39
CA ILE A 163 6.40 -17.32 6.11
C ILE A 163 6.71 -16.05 6.90
N ILE A 164 7.78 -16.06 7.71
CA ILE A 164 8.19 -14.90 8.51
C ILE A 164 8.48 -13.69 7.61
N ALA A 165 9.19 -13.89 6.48
CA ALA A 165 9.49 -12.82 5.54
C ALA A 165 8.21 -12.24 4.91
N GLU A 166 7.27 -13.09 4.53
CA GLU A 166 6.01 -12.66 3.91
C GLU A 166 5.06 -12.00 4.91
N ILE A 167 5.05 -12.42 6.17
CA ILE A 167 4.35 -11.71 7.24
C ILE A 167 4.92 -10.30 7.40
N LYS A 168 6.26 -10.16 7.49
CA LYS A 168 6.91 -8.84 7.60
C LYS A 168 6.62 -7.90 6.43
N LYS A 169 6.37 -8.43 5.24
CA LYS A 169 6.01 -7.66 4.04
C LYS A 169 4.55 -7.23 4.01
N SER A 170 3.70 -7.78 4.88
CA SER A 170 2.26 -7.57 4.85
C SER A 170 1.83 -6.39 5.72
N LEU A 171 0.76 -5.71 5.33
CA LEU A 171 0.15 -4.64 6.13
C LEU A 171 -0.64 -5.17 7.32
N PHE A 172 -1.25 -6.35 7.14
CA PHE A 172 -2.04 -7.03 8.16
C PHE A 172 -2.09 -8.53 7.85
N VAL A 173 -2.56 -9.29 8.83
CA VAL A 173 -2.75 -10.73 8.72
C VAL A 173 -4.22 -11.09 8.91
N VAL A 174 -4.74 -11.98 8.07
CA VAL A 174 -6.00 -12.68 8.31
C VAL A 174 -5.66 -14.10 8.77
N ALA A 175 -6.05 -14.45 9.99
CA ALA A 175 -5.78 -15.75 10.58
C ALA A 175 -7.09 -16.54 10.77
N ASP A 176 -7.32 -17.53 9.93
CA ASP A 176 -8.43 -18.47 10.11
C ASP A 176 -7.99 -19.69 10.92
N VAL A 177 -8.45 -19.76 12.17
CA VAL A 177 -8.04 -20.77 13.14
C VAL A 177 -8.91 -22.03 13.12
N THR A 178 -9.77 -22.19 12.11
CA THR A 178 -10.56 -23.42 11.93
C THR A 178 -9.63 -24.64 11.80
N GLU A 179 -10.00 -25.74 12.45
CA GLU A 179 -9.20 -26.96 12.63
C GLU A 179 -7.98 -26.80 13.55
N GLN A 180 -7.86 -25.67 14.26
CA GLN A 180 -6.91 -25.44 15.34
C GLN A 180 -5.44 -25.71 14.96
N LYS A 181 -5.04 -25.34 13.75
CA LYS A 181 -3.67 -25.55 13.26
C LYS A 181 -2.69 -24.70 14.06
N ARG A 182 -1.71 -25.35 14.71
CA ARG A 182 -0.68 -24.69 15.54
C ARG A 182 0.14 -23.65 14.74
N GLY A 183 0.41 -23.93 13.46
CA GLY A 183 1.12 -23.00 12.58
C GLY A 183 0.41 -21.66 12.43
N VAL A 184 -0.92 -21.68 12.27
CA VAL A 184 -1.74 -20.46 12.14
C VAL A 184 -1.64 -19.60 13.40
N TYR A 185 -1.71 -20.22 14.58
CA TYR A 185 -1.54 -19.50 15.85
C TYR A 185 -0.14 -18.91 16.01
N PHE A 186 0.90 -19.63 15.59
CA PHE A 186 2.27 -19.14 15.62
C PHE A 186 2.45 -17.93 14.69
N GLU A 187 1.95 -18.03 13.46
CA GLU A 187 1.99 -16.95 12.45
C GLU A 187 1.27 -15.69 12.93
N ALA A 188 0.06 -15.85 13.48
CA ALA A 188 -0.73 -14.76 14.06
C ALA A 188 -0.04 -14.15 15.29
N GLY A 189 0.50 -14.98 16.19
CA GLY A 189 1.24 -14.52 17.35
C GLY A 189 2.52 -13.76 16.97
N TYR A 190 3.22 -14.20 15.93
CA TYR A 190 4.37 -13.49 15.38
C TYR A 190 3.99 -12.13 14.83
N ALA A 191 2.92 -12.05 14.04
CA ALA A 191 2.39 -10.81 13.49
C ALA A 191 2.04 -9.79 14.59
N ILE A 192 1.35 -10.23 15.65
CA ILE A 192 1.07 -9.41 16.83
C ILE A 192 2.37 -8.93 17.48
N GLY A 193 3.35 -9.83 17.66
CA GLY A 193 4.63 -9.52 18.28
C GLY A 193 5.44 -8.43 17.54
N ILE A 194 5.25 -8.28 16.23
CA ILE A 194 5.89 -7.23 15.42
C ILE A 194 4.97 -6.02 15.15
N GLY A 195 3.79 -5.98 15.76
CA GLY A 195 2.86 -4.84 15.67
C GLY A 195 1.97 -4.81 14.43
N LEU A 196 1.83 -5.91 13.70
CA LEU A 196 0.88 -6.00 12.59
C LEU A 196 -0.53 -6.29 13.10
N PRO A 197 -1.57 -5.61 12.57
CA PRO A 197 -2.96 -5.96 12.85
C PRO A 197 -3.26 -7.39 12.41
N VAL A 198 -4.00 -8.12 13.26
CA VAL A 198 -4.48 -9.47 12.96
C VAL A 198 -5.99 -9.51 13.04
N ILE A 199 -6.62 -9.93 11.94
CA ILE A 199 -8.06 -10.21 11.87
C ILE A 199 -8.24 -11.71 12.04
N TRP A 200 -8.93 -12.09 13.10
CA TRP A 200 -9.16 -13.50 13.44
C TRP A 200 -10.46 -14.00 12.82
N CYS A 201 -10.44 -15.16 12.21
CA CYS A 201 -11.60 -15.83 11.64
C CYS A 201 -11.72 -17.25 12.20
N VAL A 202 -12.95 -17.74 12.38
CA VAL A 202 -13.18 -19.13 12.77
C VAL A 202 -14.56 -19.61 12.35
N ARG A 203 -14.64 -20.85 11.88
CA ARG A 203 -15.92 -21.49 11.61
C ARG A 203 -16.68 -21.72 12.91
N LYS A 204 -17.99 -21.43 12.92
CA LYS A 204 -18.82 -21.44 14.13
C LYS A 204 -18.82 -22.76 14.88
N ASP A 205 -18.79 -23.88 14.17
CA ASP A 205 -18.73 -25.23 14.75
C ASP A 205 -17.40 -25.55 15.45
N ASP A 206 -16.34 -24.79 15.16
CA ASP A 206 -15.01 -24.96 15.75
C ASP A 206 -14.66 -23.85 16.75
N LEU A 207 -15.54 -22.86 16.93
CA LEU A 207 -15.36 -21.73 17.85
C LEU A 207 -15.10 -22.20 19.30
N THR A 208 -15.74 -23.28 19.75
CA THR A 208 -15.56 -23.80 21.11
C THR A 208 -14.16 -24.36 21.35
N ASN A 209 -13.48 -24.78 20.28
CA ASN A 209 -12.15 -25.38 20.32
C ASN A 209 -11.02 -24.33 20.24
N VAL A 210 -11.37 -23.06 19.98
CA VAL A 210 -10.41 -21.95 19.91
C VAL A 210 -9.63 -21.82 21.21
N HIS A 211 -8.31 -21.70 21.07
CA HIS A 211 -7.38 -21.64 22.19
C HIS A 211 -7.68 -20.43 23.09
N PHE A 212 -7.67 -20.65 24.40
CA PHE A 212 -8.11 -19.69 25.41
C PHE A 212 -7.45 -18.31 25.26
N ASP A 213 -6.17 -18.26 24.91
CA ASP A 213 -5.38 -17.02 24.77
C ASP A 213 -5.85 -16.11 23.63
N THR A 214 -6.60 -16.65 22.65
CA THR A 214 -7.14 -15.85 21.56
C THR A 214 -8.57 -15.36 21.79
N ARG A 215 -9.29 -15.88 22.80
CA ARG A 215 -10.70 -15.54 23.07
C ARG A 215 -10.94 -14.06 23.43
N GLN A 216 -9.89 -13.33 23.76
CA GLN A 216 -9.95 -11.89 24.03
C GLN A 216 -10.02 -11.06 22.73
N TYR A 217 -9.65 -11.64 21.59
CA TYR A 217 -9.76 -11.00 20.29
C TYR A 217 -11.15 -11.25 19.68
N ASN A 218 -11.69 -10.21 19.04
CA ASN A 218 -12.91 -10.33 18.27
C ASN A 218 -12.66 -11.21 17.05
N HIS A 219 -13.35 -12.34 16.99
CA HIS A 219 -13.30 -13.23 15.84
C HIS A 219 -14.45 -12.91 14.88
N VAL A 220 -14.17 -12.92 13.59
CA VAL A 220 -15.17 -13.12 12.54
C VAL A 220 -15.61 -14.58 12.60
N VAL A 221 -16.73 -14.82 13.28
CA VAL A 221 -17.35 -16.15 13.36
C VAL A 221 -18.22 -16.34 12.13
N TRP A 222 -18.04 -17.45 11.41
CA TRP A 222 -18.73 -17.69 10.14
C TRP A 222 -19.33 -19.10 10.03
N GLU A 223 -20.45 -19.23 9.33
CA GLU A 223 -21.09 -20.52 9.01
C GLU A 223 -21.02 -20.85 7.51
N SER A 224 -20.95 -19.81 6.67
CA SER A 224 -20.88 -19.96 5.21
C SER A 224 -19.78 -19.12 4.59
N THR A 225 -19.33 -19.51 3.39
CA THR A 225 -18.31 -18.76 2.64
C THR A 225 -18.79 -17.38 2.21
N GLN A 226 -20.08 -17.22 1.92
CA GLN A 226 -20.65 -15.92 1.55
C GLN A 226 -20.64 -14.94 2.72
N GLU A 227 -21.12 -15.39 3.88
CA GLU A 227 -21.11 -14.61 5.12
C GLU A 227 -19.68 -14.21 5.51
N LEU A 228 -18.73 -15.14 5.45
CA LEU A 228 -17.32 -14.84 5.71
C LEU A 228 -16.79 -13.79 4.75
N LYS A 229 -17.11 -13.88 3.45
CA LYS A 229 -16.64 -12.93 2.44
C LYS A 229 -17.08 -11.50 2.80
N GLU A 230 -18.38 -11.32 3.06
CA GLU A 230 -18.99 -10.01 3.34
C GLU A 230 -18.47 -9.45 4.66
N THR A 231 -18.53 -10.25 5.73
CA THR A 231 -18.12 -9.80 7.07
C THR A 231 -16.63 -9.49 7.13
N LEU A 232 -15.79 -10.32 6.50
CA LEU A 232 -14.35 -10.08 6.45
C LEU A 232 -14.01 -8.82 5.66
N TYR A 233 -14.70 -8.57 4.54
CA TYR A 233 -14.53 -7.34 3.78
C TYR A 233 -14.85 -6.11 4.64
N ASP A 234 -15.99 -6.11 5.32
CA ASP A 234 -16.40 -4.99 6.18
C ASP A 234 -15.41 -4.75 7.31
N VAL A 235 -14.92 -5.83 7.95
CA VAL A 235 -13.91 -5.73 9.01
C VAL A 235 -12.59 -5.20 8.49
N ILE A 236 -12.12 -5.64 7.32
CA ILE A 236 -10.91 -5.10 6.69
C ILE A 236 -11.08 -3.59 6.45
N CYS A 237 -12.20 -3.18 5.84
CA CYS A 237 -12.46 -1.77 5.58
C CYS A 237 -12.59 -0.93 6.86
N ALA A 238 -13.13 -1.49 7.94
CA ALA A 238 -13.30 -0.78 9.22
C ALA A 238 -12.01 -0.69 10.04
N VAL A 239 -11.19 -1.75 10.05
CA VAL A 239 -9.99 -1.84 10.91
C VAL A 239 -8.74 -1.33 10.19
N ILE A 240 -8.60 -1.64 8.91
CA ILE A 240 -7.41 -1.32 8.11
C ILE A 240 -7.66 -0.13 7.20
N GLY A 241 -8.87 -0.01 6.65
CA GLY A 241 -9.24 0.99 5.64
C GLY A 241 -9.44 0.38 4.26
N ARG A 242 -9.91 1.19 3.31
CA ARG A 242 -10.09 0.78 1.91
C ARG A 242 -8.99 1.37 1.05
N LYS A 243 -8.33 0.54 0.23
CA LYS A 243 -7.40 1.02 -0.80
C LYS A 243 -8.16 1.15 -2.12
N HIS A 244 -8.09 2.33 -2.75
CA HIS A 244 -8.61 2.49 -4.10
C HIS A 244 -7.70 1.72 -5.06
N LYS A 245 -8.29 0.91 -5.96
CA LYS A 245 -7.54 0.31 -7.07
C LYS A 245 -7.04 1.45 -7.94
N ILE A 246 -5.72 1.60 -8.04
CA ILE A 246 -5.04 2.51 -8.98
C ILE A 246 -5.30 1.99 -10.40
#